data_AF-A0A7I7SHH4-F1
#
_entry.id   AF-A0A7I7SHH4-F1
#
_cell.length_a   1.000
_cell.length_b   1.000
_cell.length_c   1.000
_cell.angle_alpha   90.00
_cell.angle_beta   90.00
_cell.angle_gamma   90.00
#
_symmetry.space_group_name_H-M   'P 1'
#
loop_
_entity.id
_entity.type
_entity.pdbx_description
1 polymer ?
#
loop_
_entity_poly.entity_id
_entity_poly.type
_entity_poly.pdbx_seq_one_letter_code
_entity_poly.pdbx_strand_id
1 'polypeptide(L)' 'MSTGCRACAADLDHCHGTVIEHLLHPAECTADGCIDHAGDRHWSLLDCTQVACGCGAEAG' A
#
# COMPACT_ATOMS: atom_id res chain seq x y z
N MET A 1 9.33 -12.83 -0.84
CA MET A 1 8.78 -13.79 -1.84
C MET A 1 7.45 -14.29 -1.31
N SER A 2 6.37 -14.14 -2.08
CA SER A 2 5.06 -14.68 -1.72
C SER A 2 4.80 -15.95 -2.52
N THR A 3 4.58 -17.06 -1.83
CA THR A 3 4.38 -18.39 -2.42
C THR A 3 3.21 -18.36 -3.41
N GLY A 4 3.46 -18.72 -4.66
CA GLY A 4 2.43 -18.75 -5.71
C GLY A 4 2.18 -17.44 -6.46
N CYS A 5 2.92 -16.36 -6.16
CA CYS A 5 2.80 -15.12 -6.92
C CYS A 5 3.41 -15.24 -8.33
N ARG A 6 2.59 -15.09 -9.37
CA ARG A 6 3.03 -15.16 -10.78
C ARG A 6 4.03 -14.07 -11.14
N ALA A 7 3.90 -12.88 -10.57
CA ALA A 7 4.81 -11.76 -10.83
C ALA A 7 6.21 -12.04 -10.25
N CYS A 8 6.32 -12.68 -9.07
CA CYS A 8 7.61 -13.16 -8.55
C CYS A 8 8.22 -14.23 -9.45
N ALA A 9 7.42 -15.17 -9.94
CA ALA A 9 7.91 -16.22 -10.83
C ALA A 9 8.40 -15.69 -12.19
N ALA A 10 7.89 -14.53 -12.61
CA ALA A 10 8.28 -13.84 -13.83
C ALA A 10 9.34 -12.73 -13.61
N ASP A 11 9.90 -12.62 -12.40
CA ASP A 11 10.90 -11.60 -12.02
C ASP A 11 10.45 -10.15 -12.32
N LEU A 12 9.14 -9.89 -12.23
CA LEU A 12 8.60 -8.55 -12.43
C LEU A 12 8.86 -7.70 -11.18
N ASP A 13 9.09 -6.41 -11.39
CA ASP A 13 9.17 -5.45 -10.29
C ASP A 13 7.77 -5.12 -9.77
N HIS A 14 7.49 -5.48 -8.52
CA HIS A 14 6.19 -5.27 -7.87
C HIS A 14 6.33 -5.35 -6.35
N CYS A 15 5.33 -4.82 -5.65
CA CYS A 15 5.20 -4.92 -4.20
C CYS A 15 4.01 -5.82 -3.81
N HIS A 16 4.09 -6.47 -2.64
CA HIS A 16 2.98 -7.23 -2.05
C HIS A 16 2.23 -6.46 -0.96
N GLY A 17 2.71 -5.27 -0.62
CA GLY A 17 2.01 -4.39 0.29
C GLY A 17 0.72 -3.86 -0.33
N THR A 18 -0.19 -3.46 0.55
CA THR A 18 -1.34 -2.65 0.16
C THR A 18 -0.97 -1.19 0.36
N VAL A 19 -1.25 -0.35 -0.62
CA VAL A 19 -1.13 1.10 -0.44
C VAL A 19 -2.40 1.59 0.25
N ILE A 20 -2.22 2.36 1.31
CA ILE A 20 -3.29 3.05 2.02
C ILE A 20 -3.16 4.54 1.70
N GLU A 21 -4.16 5.08 1.00
CA GLU A 21 -4.27 6.50 0.71
C GLU A 21 -4.86 7.21 1.92
N HIS A 22 -4.04 8.02 2.59
CA HIS A 22 -4.48 8.79 3.75
C HIS A 22 -5.11 10.11 3.37
N LEU A 23 -6.07 10.54 4.19
CA LEU A 23 -6.69 11.85 4.05
C LEU A 23 -5.74 12.99 4.41
N LEU A 24 -4.94 12.84 5.48
CA LEU A 24 -4.08 13.90 6.04
C LEU A 24 -2.58 13.60 5.98
N HIS A 25 -2.20 12.42 5.49
CA HIS A 25 -0.82 11.96 5.43
C HIS A 25 -0.45 11.53 4.02
N PRO A 26 0.83 11.40 3.70
CA PRO A 26 1.25 10.72 2.49
C PRO A 26 0.68 9.30 2.47
N ALA A 27 0.42 8.77 1.27
CA ALA A 27 0.08 7.36 1.12
C ALA A 27 1.17 6.48 1.75
N GLU A 28 0.77 5.42 2.43
CA GLU A 28 1.70 4.45 3.02
C GLU A 28 1.56 3.11 2.30
N CYS A 29 2.66 2.36 2.21
CA CYS A 29 2.60 0.97 1.79
C CYS A 29 2.80 0.08 3.03
N THR A 30 1.94 -0.91 3.23
CA THR A 30 2.03 -1.80 4.40
C THR A 30 3.24 -2.74 4.37
N ALA A 31 4.01 -2.78 3.27
CA ALA A 31 5.22 -3.58 3.18
C ALA A 31 6.40 -2.84 3.81
N ASP A 32 7.10 -3.53 4.73
CA ASP A 32 8.26 -2.99 5.42
C ASP A 32 9.35 -2.53 4.44
N GLY A 33 9.82 -1.29 4.60
CA GLY A 33 10.86 -0.69 3.77
C GLY A 33 10.44 -0.31 2.35
N CYS A 34 9.16 -0.45 1.97
CA CYS A 34 8.69 0.04 0.69
C CYS A 34 8.56 1.57 0.72
N ILE A 35 9.40 2.26 -0.06
CA ILE A 35 9.38 3.73 -0.21
C ILE A 35 8.51 4.19 -1.39
N ASP A 36 7.99 3.23 -2.15
CA ASP A 36 7.10 3.49 -3.26
C ASP A 36 5.66 3.43 -2.73
N HIS A 37 4.95 4.52 -2.88
CA HIS A 37 3.58 4.68 -2.39
C HIS A 37 2.61 4.99 -3.54
N ALA A 38 3.07 4.83 -4.78
CA ALA A 38 2.31 5.09 -5.99
C ALA A 38 1.68 3.79 -6.54
N GLY A 39 0.57 3.92 -7.26
CA GLY A 39 -0.20 2.77 -7.74
C GLY A 39 0.47 1.93 -8.83
N ASP A 40 1.55 2.43 -9.43
CA ASP A 40 2.23 1.77 -10.56
C ASP A 40 2.94 0.46 -10.19
N ARG A 41 3.45 0.33 -8.95
CA ARG A 41 4.05 -0.92 -8.43
C ARG A 41 3.13 -1.70 -7.50
N HIS A 42 1.94 -1.16 -7.21
CA HIS A 42 1.02 -1.68 -6.22
C HIS A 42 -0.32 -2.05 -6.85
N TRP A 43 -0.67 -3.34 -6.80
CA TRP A 43 -1.95 -3.79 -7.30
C TRP A 43 -3.13 -3.42 -6.40
N SER A 44 -2.87 -3.26 -5.10
CA SER A 44 -3.90 -3.05 -4.08
C SER A 44 -3.77 -1.66 -3.48
N LEU A 45 -4.78 -0.82 -3.73
CA LEU A 45 -4.94 0.51 -3.14
C LEU A 45 -6.22 0.50 -2.31
N LEU A 46 -6.15 1.04 -1.10
CA LEU A 46 -7.27 1.25 -0.19
C LEU A 46 -7.29 2.69 0.27
N ASP A 47 -8.48 3.26 0.44
CA ASP A 47 -8.61 4.51 1.16
C ASP A 47 -8.53 4.26 2.67
N CYS A 48 -7.91 5.18 3.41
CA CYS A 48 -7.69 5.06 4.86
C CYS A 48 -9.00 4.89 5.67
N THR A 49 -10.14 5.35 5.16
CA THR A 49 -11.45 5.16 5.80
C THR A 49 -11.89 3.69 5.79
N GLN A 50 -11.40 2.89 4.83
CA GLN A 50 -11.74 1.46 4.72
C GLN A 50 -11.04 0.60 5.78
N VAL A 51 -9.97 1.10 6.39
CA VAL A 51 -9.20 0.41 7.45
C VAL A 51 -9.40 1.04 8.83
N ALA A 52 -10.43 1.88 8.98
CA ALA A 52 -10.70 2.64 10.20
C ALA A 52 -9.47 3.43 10.70
N CYS A 53 -8.71 4.02 9.77
CA CYS A 53 -7.58 4.86 10.13
C CYS A 53 -8.05 6.11 10.90
N GLY A 54 -7.39 6.41 12.02
CA GLY A 54 -7.70 7.57 12.84
C GLY A 54 -7.29 8.90 12.23
N CYS A 55 -6.58 8.92 11.10
CA CYS A 55 -6.02 10.16 10.55
C CYS A 55 -7.07 11.24 10.22
N GLY A 56 -8.32 10.88 9.95
CA GLY A 56 -9.41 11.85 9.76
C GLY A 56 -10.01 12.41 11.07
N ALA A 57 -9.77 11.74 12.19
CA ALA A 57 -10.32 12.12 13.50
C ALA A 57 -9.43 13.13 14.26
N GLU A 58 -8.13 13.17 13.96
CA GLU A 58 -7.15 14.07 14.59
C GLU A 58 -7.23 15.53 14.08
N ALA A 59 -8.12 15.84 13.12
CA ALA A 59 -8.36 17.20 12.61
C ALA A 59 -9.31 18.04 13.49
N GLY A 60 -9.36 17.77 14.79
CA GLY A 60 -10.24 18.41 15.78
C GLY A 60 -9.53 19.44 16.65
#